data_AF-A0A2K1J6J7-F1
#
_entry.id   AF-A0A2K1J6J7-F1
#
_cell.length_a   1.000
_cell.length_b   1.000
_cell.length_c   1.000
_cell.angle_alpha   90.00
_cell.angle_beta   90.00
_cell.angle_gamma   90.00
#
_symmetry.space_group_name_H-M   'P 1'
#
loop_
_entity.id
_entity.type
_entity.pdbx_description
1 polymer ?
#
loop_
_entity_poly.entity_id
_entity_poly.type
_entity_poly.pdbx_seq_one_letter_code
_entity_poly.pdbx_strand_id
1 'polypeptide(L)'
;MAMAAPSGMLSSKAHLREYFYVSSSSISRSSGAGKSLQVSFAKPLCTSTQWANLRKRGSVHPRQCVAPQMQSTDAGAKTEENVEEKTEEYSATMQQAMGTSLEYRHELGMNYAHVLPDLIVGSCLQTPADADKLQNADVGVVFCLQQDPDLAYFGVDLSAIQRRVNELDGITHYRCEIRDFDPYDLRMRLPVAVAKLHQAIEANKGKTAYVHCTAGLGRAPGVALAYMYWLRGLSLKEANVLLQKVRRCHPKLDSIRAATADLLTDGEKQVVELRWWSGPKHVEIAGLDVGWGQKLPLEYRQNENQWVLRREVPVGRYEYKYVVDGVWMTNSESPMSHPNREGQVNNVLEVTDSGQNVTTRTLRERLMQEDADLTAEERIKIRAKLEEIAITGKW
;
A
#
# COMPACT_ATOMS: atom_id res chain seq x y z
N MET A 1 -51.62 -2.56 50.09
CA MET A 1 -52.39 -2.76 48.85
C MET A 1 -51.40 -3.21 47.79
N ALA A 2 -51.28 -4.53 47.55
CA ALA A 2 -52.00 -5.26 46.48
C ALA A 2 -51.60 -4.71 45.09
N MET A 3 -50.68 -5.34 44.37
CA MET A 3 -50.83 -6.52 43.49
C MET A 3 -50.94 -6.13 42.01
N ALA A 4 -50.25 -6.93 41.18
CA ALA A 4 -50.54 -7.29 39.80
C ALA A 4 -50.09 -6.39 38.62
N ALA A 5 -49.30 -7.02 37.74
CA ALA A 5 -49.08 -6.73 36.31
C ALA A 5 -50.32 -7.15 35.46
N PRO A 6 -50.29 -7.39 34.11
CA PRO A 6 -49.31 -7.10 33.03
C PRO A 6 -49.97 -6.62 31.68
N SER A 7 -49.15 -6.58 30.61
CA SER A 7 -49.47 -6.91 29.19
C SER A 7 -49.80 -5.78 28.19
N GLY A 8 -49.13 -5.80 27.02
CA GLY A 8 -49.56 -5.08 25.82
C GLY A 8 -48.49 -4.98 24.71
N MET A 9 -48.40 -6.00 23.85
CA MET A 9 -47.79 -5.94 22.52
C MET A 9 -48.55 -4.94 21.62
N LEU A 10 -47.87 -4.20 20.72
CA LEU A 10 -48.13 -4.22 19.27
C LEU A 10 -47.21 -3.27 18.45
N SER A 11 -46.83 -3.84 17.31
CA SER A 11 -46.08 -3.36 16.14
C SER A 11 -46.62 -2.10 15.44
N SER A 12 -45.72 -1.32 14.80
CA SER A 12 -46.01 -0.46 13.64
C SER A 12 -44.71 -0.13 12.88
N LYS A 13 -44.32 -0.90 11.86
CA LYS A 13 -44.54 -0.71 10.41
C LYS A 13 -43.81 0.48 9.76
N ALA A 14 -42.92 0.10 8.85
CA ALA A 14 -42.13 0.92 7.92
C ALA A 14 -42.99 1.47 6.76
N HIS A 15 -42.66 2.67 6.29
CA HIS A 15 -43.18 3.26 5.07
C HIS A 15 -42.24 2.95 3.88
N LEU A 16 -42.74 2.19 2.91
CA LEU A 16 -42.24 2.13 1.54
C LEU A 16 -43.07 3.12 0.70
N ARG A 17 -42.41 3.94 -0.14
CA ARG A 17 -43.05 4.68 -1.23
C ARG A 17 -42.51 4.18 -2.56
N GLU A 18 -43.45 3.86 -3.44
CA GLU A 18 -43.31 3.32 -4.79
C GLU A 18 -42.78 4.38 -5.77
N TYR A 19 -42.04 3.93 -6.79
CA TYR A 19 -41.70 4.70 -7.99
C TYR A 19 -42.56 4.24 -9.17
N PHE A 20 -43.10 5.22 -9.90
CA PHE A 20 -43.90 5.07 -11.12
C PHE A 20 -43.04 4.66 -12.33
N TYR A 21 -43.65 3.86 -13.22
CA TYR A 21 -43.15 3.47 -14.54
C TYR A 21 -44.02 4.12 -15.62
N VAL A 22 -43.42 4.66 -16.70
CA VAL A 22 -44.11 5.06 -17.92
C VAL A 22 -43.31 4.58 -19.13
N SER A 23 -44.01 3.92 -20.06
CA SER A 23 -43.50 3.40 -21.34
C SER A 23 -43.93 4.26 -22.52
N SER A 24 -43.13 4.33 -23.60
CA SER A 24 -43.58 4.09 -25.00
C SER A 24 -42.48 4.30 -26.07
N SER A 25 -42.27 3.23 -26.86
CA SER A 25 -42.18 3.06 -28.34
C SER A 25 -41.39 3.97 -29.33
N SER A 26 -40.47 3.32 -30.10
CA SER A 26 -40.21 3.31 -31.59
C SER A 26 -39.98 4.63 -32.38
N ILE A 27 -39.19 4.80 -33.47
CA ILE A 27 -38.51 3.96 -34.50
C ILE A 27 -37.53 4.86 -35.31
N SER A 28 -36.43 4.32 -35.88
CA SER A 28 -36.01 4.41 -37.31
C SER A 28 -34.50 4.22 -37.56
N ARG A 29 -34.19 3.51 -38.65
CA ARG A 29 -32.85 3.11 -39.13
C ARG A 29 -32.24 4.21 -40.01
N SER A 30 -30.91 4.36 -39.98
CA SER A 30 -30.11 4.62 -41.18
C SER A 30 -28.66 4.12 -41.01
N SER A 31 -28.08 3.77 -42.15
CA SER A 31 -26.85 3.01 -42.40
C SER A 31 -25.57 3.86 -42.39
N GLY A 32 -24.45 3.30 -41.92
CA GLY A 32 -23.11 3.84 -42.16
C GLY A 32 -22.02 3.02 -41.45
N ALA A 33 -21.07 2.48 -42.21
CA ALA A 33 -20.02 1.59 -41.75
C ALA A 33 -18.92 2.32 -40.94
N GLY A 34 -18.50 1.69 -39.83
CA GLY A 34 -17.33 2.06 -39.04
C GLY A 34 -17.23 1.13 -37.83
N LYS A 35 -16.46 0.04 -37.93
CA LYS A 35 -16.23 -0.88 -36.80
C LYS A 35 -15.34 -0.19 -35.77
N SER A 36 -15.95 0.50 -34.80
CA SER A 36 -15.34 0.76 -33.49
C SER A 36 -15.91 -0.26 -32.51
N LEU A 37 -15.04 -1.00 -31.82
CA LEU A 37 -15.43 -1.83 -30.68
C LEU A 37 -15.76 -0.89 -29.51
N GLN A 38 -17.01 -0.45 -29.42
CA GLN A 38 -17.54 0.13 -28.20
C GLN A 38 -17.90 -0.99 -27.24
N VAL A 39 -17.14 -1.12 -26.16
CA VAL A 39 -17.54 -1.92 -24.99
C VAL A 39 -18.51 -1.07 -24.18
N SER A 40 -19.81 -1.34 -24.31
CA SER A 40 -20.84 -0.80 -23.43
C SER A 40 -21.02 -1.73 -22.23
N PHE A 41 -20.72 -1.26 -21.02
CA PHE A 41 -20.94 -2.00 -19.79
C PHE A 41 -22.43 -2.13 -19.46
N ALA A 42 -22.86 -3.35 -19.11
CA ALA A 42 -24.19 -3.64 -18.62
C ALA A 42 -24.44 -2.97 -17.26
N LYS A 43 -25.65 -2.43 -17.08
CA LYS A 43 -26.13 -1.87 -15.80
C LYS A 43 -26.16 -2.96 -14.71
N PRO A 44 -25.94 -2.62 -13.43
CA PRO A 44 -25.92 -3.60 -12.35
C PRO A 44 -27.35 -4.09 -12.05
N LEU A 45 -27.58 -5.37 -12.27
CA LEU A 45 -28.65 -6.13 -11.64
C LEU A 45 -28.00 -7.19 -10.76
N CYS A 46 -27.74 -6.85 -9.49
CA CYS A 46 -27.84 -7.84 -8.42
C CYS A 46 -28.07 -7.13 -7.08
N THR A 47 -29.23 -7.40 -6.53
CA THR A 47 -29.76 -6.91 -5.27
C THR A 47 -28.98 -7.46 -4.07
N SER A 48 -28.76 -6.58 -3.09
CA SER A 48 -28.20 -6.84 -1.77
C SER A 48 -29.10 -7.75 -0.93
N THR A 49 -29.08 -9.07 -1.16
CA THR A 49 -29.68 -10.02 -0.20
C THR A 49 -29.01 -11.39 -0.25
N GLN A 50 -27.81 -11.52 0.34
CA GLN A 50 -27.30 -12.81 0.81
C GLN A 50 -26.10 -12.67 1.76
N TRP A 51 -26.22 -11.79 2.75
CA TRP A 51 -25.30 -11.74 3.90
C TRP A 51 -26.11 -11.79 5.20
N ALA A 52 -26.96 -12.82 5.32
CA ALA A 52 -27.66 -13.15 6.55
C ALA A 52 -28.04 -14.64 6.52
N ASN A 53 -27.04 -15.52 6.66
CA ASN A 53 -27.15 -16.87 7.24
C ASN A 53 -25.86 -17.67 7.01
N LEU A 54 -24.82 -17.37 7.78
CA LEU A 54 -23.77 -18.34 8.13
C LEU A 54 -23.32 -18.07 9.57
N ARG A 55 -24.25 -18.25 10.51
CA ARG A 55 -23.92 -18.59 11.90
C ARG A 55 -24.23 -20.08 12.08
N LYS A 56 -23.24 -20.80 12.61
CA LYS A 56 -23.20 -22.23 12.95
C LYS A 56 -22.76 -23.17 11.82
N ARG A 57 -21.47 -23.48 11.78
CA ARG A 57 -20.91 -24.83 12.05
C ARG A 57 -19.40 -24.86 11.82
N GLY A 58 -18.68 -25.53 12.72
CA GLY A 58 -17.37 -26.15 12.47
C GLY A 58 -16.14 -25.28 12.74
N SER A 59 -15.45 -25.55 13.85
CA SER A 59 -14.07 -25.15 14.08
C SER A 59 -13.17 -25.75 12.99
N VAL A 60 -12.51 -24.92 12.20
CA VAL A 60 -11.42 -25.34 11.31
C VAL A 60 -10.15 -24.70 11.84
N HIS A 61 -9.25 -25.54 12.36
CA HIS A 61 -7.94 -25.13 12.82
C HIS A 61 -7.06 -24.74 11.62
N PRO A 62 -6.23 -23.69 11.71
CA PRO A 62 -5.24 -23.41 10.67
C PRO A 62 -4.21 -24.56 10.64
N ARG A 63 -4.07 -25.21 9.48
CA ARG A 63 -2.98 -26.17 9.25
C ARG A 63 -1.67 -25.38 9.14
N GLN A 64 -0.86 -25.44 10.18
CA GLN A 64 0.59 -25.20 10.05
C GLN A 64 1.18 -26.38 9.28
N CYS A 65 1.79 -26.09 8.13
CA CYS A 65 2.65 -27.05 7.44
C CYS A 65 4.01 -27.06 8.17
N VAL A 66 4.36 -28.20 8.76
CA VAL A 66 5.70 -28.45 9.33
C VAL A 66 6.58 -29.01 8.21
N ALA A 67 7.73 -28.39 7.98
CA ALA A 67 8.72 -28.84 6.99
C ALA A 67 9.40 -30.16 7.44
N PRO A 68 9.74 -31.09 6.52
CA PRO A 68 10.52 -32.27 6.87
C PRO A 68 12.00 -31.91 7.12
N GLN A 69 12.60 -32.46 8.17
CA GLN A 69 14.04 -32.40 8.42
C GLN A 69 14.79 -33.16 7.32
N MET A 70 15.71 -32.48 6.63
CA MET A 70 16.63 -33.10 5.68
C MET A 70 18.06 -33.08 6.26
N GLN A 71 18.71 -34.24 6.19
CA GLN A 71 20.06 -34.48 6.73
C GLN A 71 21.12 -33.73 5.92
N SER A 72 22.04 -33.08 6.64
CA SER A 72 23.13 -32.26 6.12
C SER A 72 24.19 -33.09 5.36
N THR A 73 24.56 -32.64 4.17
CA THR A 73 25.84 -32.99 3.54
C THR A 73 26.64 -31.71 3.30
N ASP A 74 27.93 -31.79 3.58
CA ASP A 74 28.78 -30.72 4.12
C ASP A 74 29.45 -29.84 3.05
N ALA A 75 28.64 -29.14 2.24
CA ALA A 75 29.15 -28.23 1.19
C ALA A 75 28.48 -26.84 1.16
N GLY A 76 27.50 -26.56 2.03
CA GLY A 76 26.65 -25.36 1.98
C GLY A 76 26.99 -24.20 2.94
N ALA A 77 27.90 -24.40 3.89
CA ALA A 77 28.06 -23.50 5.04
C ALA A 77 28.41 -22.04 4.68
N LYS A 78 29.22 -21.80 3.64
CA LYS A 78 29.66 -20.44 3.28
C LYS A 78 28.60 -19.58 2.58
N THR A 79 27.59 -20.20 1.97
CA THR A 79 26.50 -19.50 1.29
C THR A 79 25.35 -19.20 2.24
N GLU A 80 25.10 -20.06 3.23
CA GLU A 80 24.06 -19.84 4.24
C GLU A 80 24.47 -18.75 5.24
N GLU A 81 25.72 -18.74 5.70
CA GLU A 81 26.26 -17.74 6.64
C GLU A 81 26.18 -16.31 6.06
N ASN A 82 26.40 -16.14 4.75
CA ASN A 82 26.29 -14.86 4.05
C ASN A 82 24.83 -14.39 3.86
N VAL A 83 23.86 -15.31 3.76
CA VAL A 83 22.43 -14.95 3.65
C VAL A 83 21.88 -14.52 5.01
N GLU A 84 22.26 -15.20 6.09
CA GLU A 84 21.86 -14.83 7.45
C GLU A 84 22.40 -13.43 7.83
N GLU A 85 23.66 -13.12 7.55
CA GLU A 85 24.23 -11.78 7.78
C GLU A 85 23.47 -10.68 7.01
N LYS A 86 23.15 -10.91 5.73
CA LYS A 86 22.34 -9.98 4.92
C LYS A 86 20.92 -9.84 5.44
N THR A 87 20.33 -10.93 5.90
CA THR A 87 19.01 -10.95 6.55
C THR A 87 19.03 -10.06 7.81
N GLU A 88 20.05 -10.18 8.65
CA GLU A 88 20.21 -9.37 9.87
C GLU A 88 20.38 -7.88 9.54
N GLU A 89 21.26 -7.53 8.59
CA GLU A 89 21.48 -6.15 8.16
C GLU A 89 20.19 -5.52 7.58
N TYR A 90 19.50 -6.25 6.70
CA TYR A 90 18.22 -5.79 6.15
C TYR A 90 17.16 -5.64 7.24
N SER A 91 17.07 -6.59 8.17
CA SER A 91 16.13 -6.53 9.28
C SER A 91 16.44 -5.35 10.20
N ALA A 92 17.69 -5.10 10.55
CA ALA A 92 18.09 -3.94 11.36
C ALA A 92 17.72 -2.62 10.66
N THR A 93 18.00 -2.52 9.36
CA THR A 93 17.60 -1.36 8.54
C THR A 93 16.08 -1.19 8.52
N MET A 94 15.34 -2.29 8.41
CA MET A 94 13.87 -2.30 8.42
C MET A 94 13.30 -1.89 9.78
N GLN A 95 13.86 -2.39 10.87
CA GLN A 95 13.49 -2.03 12.23
C GLN A 95 13.67 -0.54 12.46
N GLN A 96 14.83 0.01 12.07
CA GLN A 96 15.13 1.43 12.18
C GLN A 96 14.21 2.29 11.29
N ALA A 97 14.07 1.97 10.00
CA ALA A 97 13.28 2.77 9.06
C ALA A 97 11.76 2.66 9.29
N MET A 98 11.30 1.57 9.89
CA MET A 98 9.88 1.32 10.14
C MET A 98 9.47 1.52 11.61
N GLY A 99 10.43 1.73 12.52
CA GLY A 99 10.20 1.85 13.97
C GLY A 99 9.55 0.60 14.56
N THR A 100 10.05 -0.59 14.21
CA THR A 100 9.42 -1.88 14.51
C THR A 100 10.42 -2.91 15.04
N SER A 101 9.92 -3.91 15.76
CA SER A 101 10.67 -5.12 16.13
C SER A 101 10.41 -6.30 15.19
N LEU A 102 9.77 -6.07 14.03
CA LEU A 102 9.55 -7.14 13.05
C LEU A 102 10.86 -7.49 12.36
N GLU A 103 10.99 -8.76 12.01
CA GLU A 103 12.17 -9.31 11.36
C GLU A 103 11.75 -9.99 10.06
N TYR A 104 12.56 -9.82 9.04
CA TYR A 104 12.48 -10.61 7.82
C TYR A 104 13.57 -11.66 7.88
N ARG A 105 13.25 -12.92 7.59
CA ARG A 105 14.19 -14.04 7.54
C ARG A 105 14.17 -14.65 6.15
N HIS A 106 15.15 -14.28 5.31
CA HIS A 106 15.16 -14.69 3.90
C HIS A 106 15.42 -16.19 3.76
N GLU A 107 16.30 -16.75 4.56
CA GLU A 107 16.66 -18.17 4.59
C GLU A 107 15.49 -19.11 4.90
N LEU A 108 14.38 -18.61 5.48
CA LEU A 108 13.16 -19.39 5.73
C LEU A 108 12.24 -19.52 4.51
N GLY A 109 12.60 -18.90 3.39
CA GLY A 109 11.85 -18.99 2.15
C GLY A 109 10.68 -18.00 2.03
N MET A 110 9.98 -18.09 0.89
CA MET A 110 8.78 -17.30 0.61
C MET A 110 7.68 -17.57 1.66
N ASN A 111 7.20 -16.52 2.32
CA ASN A 111 6.08 -16.58 3.28
C ASN A 111 4.98 -15.58 2.93
N TYR A 112 3.74 -15.89 3.30
CA TYR A 112 2.58 -15.08 2.93
C TYR A 112 1.34 -15.34 3.80
N ALA A 113 0.33 -14.48 3.66
CA ALA A 113 -0.97 -14.66 4.28
C ALA A 113 -2.11 -14.19 3.36
N HIS A 114 -3.23 -14.90 3.38
CA HIS A 114 -4.47 -14.44 2.75
C HIS A 114 -5.10 -13.33 3.58
N VAL A 115 -5.20 -12.14 2.98
CA VAL A 115 -5.85 -10.97 3.59
C VAL A 115 -7.33 -10.94 3.23
N LEU A 116 -7.64 -11.32 1.98
CA LEU A 116 -8.98 -11.65 1.50
C LEU A 116 -8.92 -13.04 0.84
N PRO A 117 -10.07 -13.69 0.53
CA PRO A 117 -10.07 -14.96 -0.18
C PRO A 117 -9.26 -14.91 -1.50
N ASP A 118 -9.32 -13.78 -2.21
CA ASP A 118 -8.69 -13.54 -3.51
C ASP A 118 -7.46 -12.62 -3.46
N LEU A 119 -6.94 -12.28 -2.27
CA LEU A 119 -5.80 -11.37 -2.11
C LEU A 119 -4.83 -11.86 -1.03
N ILE A 120 -3.61 -12.17 -1.46
CA ILE A 120 -2.48 -12.57 -0.62
C ILE A 120 -1.46 -11.42 -0.54
N VAL A 121 -0.89 -11.24 0.66
CA VAL A 121 0.30 -10.40 0.87
C VAL A 121 1.45 -11.28 1.35
N GLY A 122 2.62 -11.15 0.70
CA GLY A 122 3.78 -11.99 1.01
C GLY A 122 5.14 -11.34 0.78
N SER A 123 6.17 -12.10 1.14
CA SER A 123 7.58 -11.80 0.82
C SER A 123 7.89 -12.13 -0.64
N CYS A 124 9.11 -11.84 -1.08
CA CYS A 124 9.53 -12.17 -2.43
C CYS A 124 9.51 -13.69 -2.71
N LEU A 125 9.22 -14.03 -3.97
CA LEU A 125 9.64 -15.30 -4.54
C LEU A 125 11.17 -15.31 -4.56
N GLN A 126 11.77 -16.45 -4.28
CA GLN A 126 13.23 -16.60 -4.25
C GLN A 126 13.74 -17.44 -5.42
N THR A 127 12.91 -18.40 -5.86
CA THR A 127 13.28 -19.34 -6.92
C THR A 127 12.12 -19.57 -7.89
N PRO A 128 12.39 -20.10 -9.10
CA PRO A 128 11.35 -20.55 -10.03
C PRO A 128 10.33 -21.50 -9.39
N ALA A 129 10.74 -22.37 -8.47
CA ALA A 129 9.86 -23.31 -7.79
C ALA A 129 8.80 -22.62 -6.90
N ASP A 130 9.02 -21.37 -6.50
CA ASP A 130 8.01 -20.60 -5.79
C ASP A 130 6.84 -20.20 -6.71
N ALA A 131 7.09 -20.01 -8.02
CA ALA A 131 6.02 -19.78 -9.00
C ALA A 131 5.09 -21.01 -9.08
N ASP A 132 5.65 -22.22 -9.07
CA ASP A 132 4.88 -23.47 -9.03
C ASP A 132 4.02 -23.58 -7.76
N LYS A 133 4.57 -23.19 -6.60
CA LYS A 133 3.81 -23.16 -5.34
C LYS A 133 2.62 -22.20 -5.43
N LEU A 134 2.80 -21.03 -6.04
CA LEU A 134 1.72 -20.06 -6.22
C LEU A 134 0.65 -20.55 -7.21
N GLN A 135 1.05 -21.17 -8.33
CA GLN A 135 0.11 -21.80 -9.27
C GLN A 135 -0.75 -22.87 -8.58
N ASN A 136 -0.12 -23.72 -7.76
CA ASN A 136 -0.82 -24.76 -6.99
C ASN A 136 -1.77 -24.19 -5.93
N ALA A 137 -1.58 -22.92 -5.54
CA ALA A 137 -2.45 -22.17 -4.63
C ALA A 137 -3.51 -21.33 -5.36
N ASP A 138 -3.73 -21.57 -6.66
CA ASP A 138 -4.70 -20.86 -7.52
C ASP A 138 -4.41 -19.35 -7.66
N VAL A 139 -3.15 -18.96 -7.54
CA VAL A 139 -2.70 -17.60 -7.84
C VAL A 139 -2.65 -17.40 -9.35
N GLY A 140 -3.32 -16.35 -9.83
CA GLY A 140 -3.29 -15.92 -11.23
C GLY A 140 -2.49 -14.63 -11.46
N VAL A 141 -2.23 -13.87 -10.40
CA VAL A 141 -1.50 -12.60 -10.47
C VAL A 141 -0.35 -12.63 -9.48
N VAL A 142 0.89 -12.55 -9.95
CA VAL A 142 2.07 -12.27 -9.12
C VAL A 142 2.42 -10.80 -9.30
N PHE A 143 2.22 -9.97 -8.28
CA PHE A 143 2.41 -8.52 -8.34
C PHE A 143 3.62 -8.09 -7.53
N CYS A 144 4.75 -7.95 -8.23
CA CYS A 144 6.06 -7.63 -7.65
C CYS A 144 6.29 -6.12 -7.55
N LEU A 145 6.61 -5.64 -6.34
CA LEU A 145 6.90 -4.24 -6.06
C LEU A 145 8.41 -3.93 -5.93
N GLN A 146 9.27 -4.95 -6.09
CA GLN A 146 10.72 -4.82 -5.86
C GLN A 146 11.43 -4.11 -7.01
N GLN A 147 12.40 -3.27 -6.66
CA GLN A 147 13.39 -2.70 -7.56
C GLN A 147 14.56 -3.68 -7.77
N ASP A 148 15.38 -3.44 -8.79
CA ASP A 148 16.55 -4.29 -9.07
C ASP A 148 17.53 -4.37 -7.89
N PRO A 149 17.83 -3.29 -7.13
CA PRO A 149 18.68 -3.38 -5.95
C PRO A 149 18.14 -4.32 -4.86
N ASP A 150 16.82 -4.39 -4.69
CA ASP A 150 16.20 -5.29 -3.71
C ASP A 150 16.48 -6.76 -4.05
N LEU A 151 16.38 -7.10 -5.34
CA LEU A 151 16.57 -8.44 -5.87
C LEU A 151 18.05 -8.82 -5.86
N ALA A 152 18.91 -7.88 -6.27
CA ALA A 152 20.36 -8.06 -6.29
C ALA A 152 20.93 -8.28 -4.88
N TYR A 153 20.42 -7.58 -3.87
CA TYR A 153 20.88 -7.73 -2.49
C TYR A 153 20.78 -9.18 -1.99
N PHE A 154 19.65 -9.84 -2.26
CA PHE A 154 19.38 -11.25 -1.91
C PHE A 154 19.74 -12.26 -3.01
N GLY A 155 20.30 -11.82 -4.15
CA GLY A 155 20.67 -12.72 -5.24
C GLY A 155 19.48 -13.40 -5.94
N VAL A 156 18.31 -12.77 -5.95
CA VAL A 156 17.10 -13.32 -6.59
C VAL A 156 17.17 -13.16 -8.11
N ASP A 157 17.17 -14.28 -8.85
CA ASP A 157 17.08 -14.26 -10.32
C ASP A 157 15.63 -14.08 -10.78
N LEU A 158 15.21 -12.81 -10.88
CA LEU A 158 13.89 -12.45 -11.37
C LEU A 158 13.63 -12.96 -12.80
N SER A 159 14.65 -13.01 -13.65
CA SER A 159 14.49 -13.47 -15.04
C SER A 159 14.14 -14.95 -15.09
N ALA A 160 14.76 -15.77 -14.26
CA ALA A 160 14.40 -17.18 -14.12
C ALA A 160 12.98 -17.38 -13.58
N ILE A 161 12.57 -16.58 -12.58
CA ILE A 161 11.21 -16.62 -12.04
C ILE A 161 10.19 -16.24 -13.12
N GLN A 162 10.42 -15.16 -13.87
CA GLN A 162 9.53 -14.72 -14.95
C GLN A 162 9.44 -15.74 -16.07
N ARG A 163 10.56 -16.37 -16.47
CA ARG A 163 10.54 -17.48 -17.43
C ARG A 163 9.64 -18.61 -16.94
N ARG A 164 9.76 -19.02 -15.68
CA ARG A 164 8.92 -20.09 -15.12
C ARG A 164 7.44 -19.71 -15.08
N VAL A 165 7.11 -18.49 -14.67
CA VAL A 165 5.72 -17.99 -14.69
C VAL A 165 5.14 -18.04 -16.12
N ASN A 166 5.92 -17.67 -17.14
CA ASN A 166 5.47 -17.70 -18.53
C ASN A 166 5.27 -19.12 -19.11
N GLU A 167 5.84 -20.15 -18.48
CA GLU A 167 5.61 -21.56 -18.84
C GLU A 167 4.35 -22.15 -18.20
N LEU A 168 3.75 -21.45 -17.23
CA LEU A 168 2.60 -21.92 -16.46
C LEU A 168 1.30 -21.32 -17.00
N ASP A 169 0.25 -22.13 -17.06
CA ASP A 169 -1.06 -21.71 -17.56
C ASP A 169 -1.87 -20.94 -16.49
N GLY A 170 -2.30 -19.73 -16.84
CA GLY A 170 -3.25 -18.96 -16.02
C GLY A 170 -2.65 -18.21 -14.84
N ILE A 171 -1.33 -17.98 -14.86
CA ILE A 171 -0.61 -17.09 -13.93
C ILE A 171 0.17 -16.05 -14.73
N THR A 172 0.21 -14.81 -14.26
CA THR A 172 0.97 -13.72 -14.90
C THR A 172 1.77 -12.94 -13.87
N HIS A 173 3.04 -12.64 -14.21
CA HIS A 173 3.91 -11.81 -13.38
C HIS A 173 3.84 -10.35 -13.83
N TYR A 174 3.50 -9.47 -12.90
CA TYR A 174 3.48 -8.02 -13.08
C TYR A 174 4.54 -7.39 -12.20
N ARG A 175 5.17 -6.31 -12.70
CA ARG A 175 6.12 -5.52 -11.92
C ARG A 175 5.67 -4.07 -11.84
N CYS A 176 5.61 -3.54 -10.63
CA CYS A 176 5.36 -2.13 -10.37
C CYS A 176 6.25 -1.63 -9.22
N GLU A 177 7.43 -1.17 -9.60
CA GLU A 177 8.49 -0.79 -8.67
C GLU A 177 8.09 0.34 -7.72
N ILE A 178 8.42 0.13 -6.43
CA ILE A 178 8.34 1.10 -5.34
C ILE A 178 9.61 0.95 -4.50
N ARG A 179 10.30 2.05 -4.22
CA ARG A 179 11.55 2.09 -3.45
C ARG A 179 11.34 1.63 -2.01
N ASP A 180 12.26 0.79 -1.51
CA ASP A 180 12.18 0.31 -0.13
C ASP A 180 12.53 1.41 0.88
N PHE A 181 12.01 1.28 2.10
CA PHE A 181 12.25 2.22 3.21
C PHE A 181 11.95 3.69 2.86
N ASP A 182 11.00 3.90 1.96
CA ASP A 182 10.62 5.22 1.48
C ASP A 182 9.09 5.43 1.52
N PRO A 183 8.57 6.04 2.60
CA PRO A 183 7.14 6.35 2.68
C PRO A 183 6.69 7.42 1.68
N TYR A 184 7.60 8.26 1.18
CA TYR A 184 7.31 9.25 0.15
C TYR A 184 7.12 8.57 -1.20
N ASP A 185 8.06 7.73 -1.62
CA ASP A 185 7.93 6.99 -2.88
C ASP A 185 6.71 6.07 -2.85
N LEU A 186 6.44 5.39 -1.72
CA LEU A 186 5.20 4.64 -1.56
C LEU A 186 3.96 5.51 -1.80
N ARG A 187 3.84 6.67 -1.14
CA ARG A 187 2.74 7.62 -1.35
C ARG A 187 2.58 7.98 -2.82
N MET A 188 3.68 8.37 -3.47
CA MET A 188 3.66 8.81 -4.86
C MET A 188 3.37 7.67 -5.84
N ARG A 189 3.71 6.43 -5.52
CA ARG A 189 3.55 5.28 -6.41
C ARG A 189 2.23 4.53 -6.22
N LEU A 190 1.56 4.69 -5.08
CA LEU A 190 0.31 4.00 -4.75
C LEU A 190 -0.77 4.11 -5.85
N PRO A 191 -1.07 5.30 -6.43
CA PRO A 191 -2.07 5.41 -7.49
C PRO A 191 -1.78 4.53 -8.71
N VAL A 192 -0.54 4.58 -9.23
CA VAL A 192 -0.11 3.74 -10.36
C VAL A 192 -0.10 2.26 -10.00
N ALA A 193 0.39 1.90 -8.80
CA ALA A 193 0.45 0.52 -8.34
C ALA A 193 -0.95 -0.09 -8.19
N VAL A 194 -1.90 0.63 -7.59
CA VAL A 194 -3.27 0.14 -7.41
C VAL A 194 -4.02 0.08 -8.75
N ALA A 195 -3.82 1.04 -9.64
CA ALA A 195 -4.39 0.99 -10.99
C ALA A 195 -3.93 -0.26 -11.77
N LYS A 196 -2.62 -0.53 -11.77
CA LYS A 196 -2.05 -1.73 -12.40
C LYS A 196 -2.50 -3.03 -11.72
N LEU A 197 -2.54 -3.06 -10.39
CA LEU A 197 -3.03 -4.22 -9.64
C LEU A 197 -4.50 -4.51 -9.98
N HIS A 198 -5.33 -3.46 -10.09
CA HIS A 198 -6.73 -3.62 -10.45
C HIS A 198 -6.88 -4.21 -11.85
N GLN A 199 -6.16 -3.69 -12.85
CA GLN A 199 -6.16 -4.27 -14.21
C GLN A 199 -5.69 -5.71 -14.22
N ALA A 200 -4.62 -6.04 -13.48
CA ALA A 200 -4.10 -7.40 -13.39
C ALA A 200 -5.13 -8.37 -12.80
N ILE A 201 -5.83 -7.97 -11.73
CA ILE A 201 -6.91 -8.76 -11.11
C ILE A 201 -8.09 -8.94 -12.06
N GLU A 202 -8.53 -7.89 -12.77
CA GLU A 202 -9.63 -8.02 -13.72
C GLU A 202 -9.27 -8.89 -14.94
N ALA A 203 -8.02 -8.83 -15.40
CA ALA A 203 -7.53 -9.70 -16.47
C ALA A 203 -7.47 -11.19 -16.05
N ASN A 204 -7.32 -11.46 -14.76
CA ASN A 204 -7.24 -12.81 -14.17
C ASN A 204 -8.43 -13.09 -13.24
N LYS A 205 -9.63 -12.64 -13.65
CA LYS A 205 -10.83 -12.68 -12.82
C LYS A 205 -11.14 -14.08 -12.31
N GLY A 206 -11.39 -14.19 -11.01
CA GLY A 206 -11.65 -15.47 -10.34
C GLY A 206 -10.42 -16.18 -9.81
N LYS A 207 -9.21 -15.67 -10.09
CA LYS A 207 -7.95 -16.14 -9.49
C LYS A 207 -7.52 -15.27 -8.31
N THR A 208 -6.58 -15.78 -7.53
CA THR A 208 -5.99 -15.06 -6.40
C THR A 208 -4.85 -14.13 -6.86
N ALA A 209 -4.75 -12.94 -6.29
CA ALA A 209 -3.61 -12.05 -6.47
C ALA A 209 -2.61 -12.14 -5.32
N TYR A 210 -1.34 -12.34 -5.64
CA TYR A 210 -0.20 -12.37 -4.74
C TYR A 210 0.58 -11.06 -4.84
N VAL A 211 0.37 -10.14 -3.90
CA VAL A 211 1.07 -8.86 -3.85
C VAL A 211 2.29 -8.98 -2.94
N HIS A 212 3.48 -8.70 -3.46
CA HIS A 212 4.70 -8.83 -2.68
C HIS A 212 5.71 -7.71 -2.90
N CYS A 213 6.59 -7.55 -1.91
CA CYS A 213 7.82 -6.77 -2.00
C CYS A 213 8.97 -7.68 -1.55
N THR A 214 10.01 -7.16 -0.88
CA THR A 214 11.06 -8.01 -0.30
C THR A 214 10.54 -8.85 0.86
N ALA A 215 10.18 -8.20 1.98
CA ALA A 215 9.71 -8.88 3.18
C ALA A 215 8.18 -9.05 3.26
N GLY A 216 7.41 -8.33 2.44
CA GLY A 216 5.95 -8.28 2.57
C GLY A 216 5.48 -7.52 3.82
N LEU A 217 6.29 -6.61 4.36
CA LEU A 217 6.02 -5.91 5.62
C LEU A 217 5.79 -4.40 5.49
N GLY A 218 6.08 -3.80 4.33
CA GLY A 218 5.92 -2.36 4.09
C GLY A 218 5.14 -2.05 2.80
N ARG A 219 5.83 -2.11 1.65
CA ARG A 219 5.27 -1.75 0.33
C ARG A 219 4.05 -2.60 -0.06
N ALA A 220 4.18 -3.93 -0.04
CA ALA A 220 3.11 -4.84 -0.39
C ALA A 220 1.85 -4.71 0.48
N PRO A 221 1.94 -4.72 1.82
CA PRO A 221 0.78 -4.46 2.65
C PRO A 221 0.19 -3.06 2.42
N GLY A 222 1.01 -2.04 2.14
CA GLY A 222 0.53 -0.71 1.77
C GLY A 222 -0.31 -0.69 0.48
N VAL A 223 0.17 -1.31 -0.59
CA VAL A 223 -0.56 -1.41 -1.88
C VAL A 223 -1.84 -2.23 -1.73
N ALA A 224 -1.79 -3.38 -1.06
CA ALA A 224 -2.97 -4.22 -0.82
C ALA A 224 -4.04 -3.48 -0.01
N LEU A 225 -3.63 -2.73 1.01
CA LEU A 225 -4.53 -1.97 1.86
C LEU A 225 -5.16 -0.78 1.12
N ALA A 226 -4.39 -0.07 0.29
CA ALA A 226 -4.93 0.96 -0.59
C ALA A 226 -5.93 0.37 -1.62
N TYR A 227 -5.65 -0.80 -2.21
CA TYR A 227 -6.60 -1.48 -3.10
C TYR A 227 -7.91 -1.84 -2.39
N MET A 228 -7.83 -2.39 -1.17
CA MET A 228 -9.02 -2.70 -0.37
C MET A 228 -9.83 -1.43 -0.05
N TYR A 229 -9.14 -0.36 0.34
CA TYR A 229 -9.75 0.91 0.70
C TYR A 229 -10.40 1.60 -0.51
N TRP A 230 -9.70 1.73 -1.63
CA TRP A 230 -10.15 2.50 -2.78
C TRP A 230 -11.17 1.76 -3.64
N LEU A 231 -11.00 0.44 -3.82
CA LEU A 231 -11.74 -0.31 -4.84
C LEU A 231 -12.64 -1.42 -4.29
N ARG A 232 -12.40 -1.91 -3.06
CA ARG A 232 -13.18 -3.02 -2.46
C ARG A 232 -14.24 -2.57 -1.46
N GLY A 233 -14.35 -1.27 -1.20
CA GLY A 233 -15.42 -0.70 -0.38
C GLY A 233 -15.21 -0.79 1.13
N LEU A 234 -14.03 -1.21 1.60
CA LEU A 234 -13.69 -1.17 3.02
C LEU A 234 -13.27 0.25 3.40
N SER A 235 -13.42 0.61 4.68
CA SER A 235 -12.68 1.76 5.23
C SER A 235 -11.20 1.39 5.43
N LEU A 236 -10.33 2.41 5.50
CA LEU A 236 -8.89 2.21 5.73
C LEU A 236 -8.63 1.45 7.05
N LYS A 237 -9.39 1.77 8.09
CA LYS A 237 -9.30 1.15 9.41
C LYS A 237 -9.69 -0.34 9.37
N GLU A 238 -10.81 -0.68 8.75
CA GLU A 238 -11.25 -2.07 8.61
C GLU A 238 -10.25 -2.90 7.80
N ALA A 239 -9.77 -2.36 6.68
CA ALA A 239 -8.76 -2.99 5.85
C ALA A 239 -7.46 -3.26 6.63
N ASN A 240 -7.01 -2.30 7.45
CA ASN A 240 -5.86 -2.48 8.34
C ASN A 240 -6.10 -3.55 9.40
N VAL A 241 -7.27 -3.55 10.06
CA VAL A 241 -7.61 -4.56 11.08
C VAL A 241 -7.58 -5.97 10.48
N LEU A 242 -8.15 -6.17 9.29
CA LEU A 242 -8.13 -7.47 8.61
C LEU A 242 -6.70 -7.91 8.30
N LEU A 243 -5.89 -7.03 7.70
CA LEU A 243 -4.49 -7.29 7.37
C LEU A 243 -3.67 -7.66 8.62
N GLN A 244 -3.72 -6.84 9.67
CA GLN A 244 -2.92 -7.04 10.89
C GLN A 244 -3.29 -8.32 11.64
N LYS A 245 -4.51 -8.83 11.44
CA LYS A 245 -4.99 -10.08 12.06
C LYS A 245 -4.29 -11.31 11.50
N VAL A 246 -3.91 -11.27 10.22
CA VAL A 246 -3.30 -12.41 9.51
C VAL A 246 -1.81 -12.20 9.24
N ARG A 247 -1.34 -10.95 9.18
CA ARG A 247 0.05 -10.59 8.93
C ARG A 247 0.42 -9.30 9.66
N ARG A 248 1.16 -9.43 10.75
CA ARG A 248 1.74 -8.27 11.45
C ARG A 248 2.72 -7.56 10.52
N CYS A 249 2.47 -6.28 10.23
CA CYS A 249 3.26 -5.50 9.27
C CYS A 249 3.07 -3.98 9.49
N HIS A 250 3.72 -3.15 8.67
CA HIS A 250 3.69 -1.68 8.75
C HIS A 250 3.30 -1.08 7.39
N PRO A 251 2.01 -1.06 7.02
CA PRO A 251 1.51 -0.66 5.71
C PRO A 251 1.64 0.85 5.39
N LYS A 252 2.23 1.65 6.28
CA LYS A 252 2.36 3.12 6.18
C LYS A 252 1.02 3.81 5.92
N LEU A 253 0.11 3.73 6.89
CA LEU A 253 -1.24 4.31 6.78
C LEU A 253 -1.23 5.79 6.38
N ASP A 254 -0.29 6.58 6.87
CA ASP A 254 -0.20 8.01 6.53
C ASP A 254 0.16 8.24 5.06
N SER A 255 1.01 7.39 4.46
CA SER A 255 1.27 7.41 3.02
C SER A 255 0.01 7.11 2.21
N ILE A 256 -0.83 6.19 2.69
CA ILE A 256 -2.11 5.84 2.03
C ILE A 256 -3.12 6.99 2.15
N ARG A 257 -3.26 7.58 3.35
CA ARG A 257 -4.14 8.76 3.56
C ARG A 257 -3.70 9.93 2.68
N ALA A 258 -2.40 10.21 2.65
CA ALA A 258 -1.85 11.30 1.86
C ALA A 258 -2.04 11.06 0.35
N ALA A 259 -1.80 9.84 -0.15
CA ALA A 259 -2.07 9.48 -1.55
C ALA A 259 -3.57 9.56 -1.89
N THR A 260 -4.44 9.20 -0.95
CA THR A 260 -5.90 9.33 -1.11
C THR A 260 -6.31 10.80 -1.23
N ALA A 261 -5.74 11.67 -0.38
CA ALA A 261 -5.96 13.11 -0.47
C ALA A 261 -5.42 13.67 -1.78
N ASP A 262 -4.23 13.26 -2.22
CA ASP A 262 -3.64 13.70 -3.49
C ASP A 262 -4.51 13.32 -4.69
N LEU A 263 -5.09 12.12 -4.69
CA LEU A 263 -6.07 11.72 -5.71
C LEU A 263 -7.30 12.64 -5.74
N LEU A 264 -7.69 13.24 -4.62
CA LEU A 264 -8.89 14.09 -4.55
C LEU A 264 -8.61 15.60 -4.61
N THR A 265 -7.35 16.01 -4.43
CA THR A 265 -6.93 17.43 -4.39
C THR A 265 -5.78 17.77 -5.35
N ASP A 266 -5.44 16.88 -6.29
CA ASP A 266 -4.40 17.05 -7.31
C ASP A 266 -2.95 17.26 -6.80
N GLY A 267 -2.71 17.04 -5.50
CA GLY A 267 -1.36 16.92 -4.94
C GLY A 267 -0.48 18.16 -5.05
N GLU A 268 -1.04 19.36 -4.80
CA GLU A 268 -0.29 20.63 -4.85
C GLU A 268 1.03 20.57 -4.06
N LYS A 269 2.09 21.09 -4.68
CA LYS A 269 3.44 21.15 -4.12
C LYS A 269 3.78 22.54 -3.62
N GLN A 270 4.59 22.58 -2.58
CA GLN A 270 5.12 23.79 -1.98
C GLN A 270 6.64 23.73 -1.97
N VAL A 271 7.27 24.89 -2.17
CA VAL A 271 8.71 25.03 -2.00
C VAL A 271 9.00 25.20 -0.51
N VAL A 272 9.90 24.35 0.00
CA VAL A 272 10.32 24.33 1.40
C VAL A 272 11.82 24.51 1.48
N GLU A 273 12.28 25.10 2.58
CA GLU A 273 13.71 25.33 2.83
C GLU A 273 14.08 24.79 4.21
N LEU A 274 15.01 23.84 4.23
CA LEU A 274 15.57 23.22 5.43
C LEU A 274 16.95 23.82 5.67
N ARG A 275 17.25 24.16 6.91
CA ARG A 275 18.42 24.97 7.27
C ARG A 275 19.21 24.37 8.42
N TRP A 276 20.52 24.57 8.38
CA TRP A 276 21.43 24.26 9.47
C TRP A 276 22.46 25.39 9.65
N TRP A 277 22.72 25.80 10.89
CA TRP A 277 23.60 26.93 11.19
C TRP A 277 25.09 26.58 11.01
N SER A 278 25.94 27.57 10.72
CA SER A 278 27.37 27.37 10.40
C SER A 278 28.17 26.58 11.42
N GLY A 279 29.21 25.88 11.01
CA GLY A 279 30.07 25.13 11.93
C GLY A 279 30.57 23.81 11.33
N PRO A 280 29.68 22.92 10.88
CA PRO A 280 30.09 21.66 10.28
C PRO A 280 30.68 21.84 8.87
N LYS A 281 31.40 20.81 8.41
CA LYS A 281 32.02 20.79 7.07
C LYS A 281 31.07 20.24 6.00
N HIS A 282 30.20 19.31 6.38
CA HIS A 282 29.21 18.70 5.50
C HIS A 282 27.90 18.52 6.28
N VAL A 283 26.78 18.85 5.62
CA VAL A 283 25.44 18.62 6.15
C VAL A 283 24.60 17.95 5.07
N GLU A 284 23.97 16.84 5.43
CA GLU A 284 23.04 16.12 4.56
C GLU A 284 21.72 15.85 5.29
N ILE A 285 20.68 15.49 4.54
CA ILE A 285 19.38 15.04 5.06
C ILE A 285 19.01 13.70 4.46
N ALA A 286 18.51 12.78 5.28
CA ALA A 286 17.85 11.54 4.86
C ALA A 286 16.39 11.51 5.34
N GLY A 287 15.57 10.67 4.71
CA GLY A 287 14.11 10.67 4.89
C GLY A 287 13.46 11.62 3.88
N LEU A 288 12.63 12.54 4.37
CA LEU A 288 11.98 13.59 3.57
C LEU A 288 11.28 13.02 2.33
N ASP A 289 11.71 13.40 1.13
CA ASP A 289 11.19 12.99 -0.17
C ASP A 289 12.13 12.05 -0.95
N VAL A 290 13.17 11.55 -0.28
CA VAL A 290 14.16 10.62 -0.87
C VAL A 290 14.24 9.26 -0.16
N GLY A 291 13.55 9.12 0.97
CA GLY A 291 13.56 7.93 1.81
C GLY A 291 14.81 7.83 2.68
N TRP A 292 14.87 6.79 3.51
CA TRP A 292 15.94 6.64 4.51
C TRP A 292 17.25 6.07 3.94
N GLY A 293 17.21 5.48 2.74
CA GLY A 293 18.39 4.91 2.07
C GLY A 293 19.22 5.91 1.27
N GLN A 294 18.77 7.17 1.13
CA GLN A 294 19.45 8.22 0.38
C GLN A 294 19.71 9.44 1.26
N LYS A 295 20.75 10.21 0.89
CA LYS A 295 21.13 11.45 1.56
C LYS A 295 21.18 12.59 0.54
N LEU A 296 20.62 13.73 0.92
CA LEU A 296 20.65 14.96 0.14
C LEU A 296 21.63 15.94 0.79
N PRO A 297 22.71 16.34 0.11
CA PRO A 297 23.61 17.35 0.64
C PRO A 297 22.93 18.73 0.67
N LEU A 298 23.19 19.49 1.73
CA LEU A 298 22.85 20.90 1.82
C LEU A 298 23.93 21.74 1.14
N GLU A 299 23.54 22.89 0.60
CA GLU A 299 24.46 23.88 0.04
C GLU A 299 24.84 24.92 1.10
N TYR A 300 26.13 25.17 1.29
CA TYR A 300 26.58 26.23 2.20
C TYR A 300 26.49 27.61 1.54
N ARG A 301 25.63 28.47 2.09
CA ARG A 301 25.48 29.87 1.68
C ARG A 301 26.34 30.77 2.54
N GLN A 302 27.49 31.19 1.98
CA GLN A 302 28.47 32.03 2.68
C GLN A 302 27.89 33.35 3.18
N ASN A 303 27.02 34.00 2.40
CA ASN A 303 26.39 35.27 2.73
C ASN A 303 25.41 35.19 3.91
N GLU A 304 24.78 34.03 4.11
CA GLU A 304 23.83 33.77 5.21
C GLU A 304 24.51 33.05 6.39
N ASN A 305 25.75 32.59 6.20
CA ASN A 305 26.49 31.73 7.12
C ASN A 305 25.65 30.50 7.55
N GLN A 306 25.01 29.84 6.58
CA GLN A 306 24.08 28.74 6.80
C GLN A 306 24.15 27.68 5.69
N TRP A 307 23.86 26.44 6.05
CA TRP A 307 23.60 25.34 5.14
C TRP A 307 22.12 25.31 4.78
N VAL A 308 21.80 25.09 3.52
CA VAL A 308 20.44 25.20 3.00
C VAL A 308 20.11 24.10 2.01
N LEU A 309 18.95 23.46 2.16
CA LEU A 309 18.34 22.57 1.16
C LEU A 309 16.97 23.10 0.78
N ARG A 310 16.76 23.36 -0.51
CA ARG A 310 15.46 23.70 -1.08
C ARG A 310 14.85 22.48 -1.75
N ARG A 311 13.58 22.18 -1.44
CA ARG A 311 12.81 21.10 -2.05
C ARG A 311 11.44 21.58 -2.47
N GLU A 312 10.85 20.92 -3.45
CA GLU A 312 9.46 21.11 -3.83
C GLU A 312 8.70 19.80 -3.56
N VAL A 313 7.83 19.82 -2.56
CA VAL A 313 7.15 18.62 -2.06
C VAL A 313 5.65 18.86 -1.92
N PRO A 314 4.79 17.85 -2.10
CA PRO A 314 3.36 17.97 -1.87
C PRO A 314 3.00 18.42 -0.45
N VAL A 315 1.79 18.92 -0.24
CA VAL A 315 1.24 19.11 1.12
C VAL A 315 1.29 17.80 1.90
N GLY A 316 1.68 17.83 3.17
CA GLY A 316 1.79 16.65 4.02
C GLY A 316 2.83 16.77 5.12
N ARG A 317 3.01 15.67 5.85
CA ARG A 317 3.97 15.55 6.93
C ARG A 317 5.11 14.62 6.51
N TYR A 318 6.35 15.08 6.67
CA TYR A 318 7.55 14.36 6.26
C TYR A 318 8.52 14.26 7.43
N GLU A 319 8.97 13.04 7.74
CA GLU A 319 10.02 12.84 8.74
C GLU A 319 11.38 12.80 8.06
N TYR A 320 12.37 13.40 8.70
CA TYR A 320 13.73 13.46 8.18
C TYR A 320 14.73 13.55 9.33
N LYS A 321 16.00 13.34 9.02
CA LYS A 321 17.11 13.47 9.98
C LYS A 321 18.34 14.04 9.29
N TYR A 322 19.10 14.84 10.03
CA TYR A 322 20.36 15.38 9.54
C TYR A 322 21.48 14.36 9.68
N VAL A 323 22.42 14.40 8.74
CA VAL A 323 23.73 13.74 8.84
C VAL A 323 24.78 14.86 8.77
N VAL A 324 25.32 15.22 9.93
CA VAL A 324 26.25 16.34 10.10
C VAL A 324 27.64 15.76 10.32
N ASP A 325 28.56 16.03 9.39
CA ASP A 325 29.91 15.45 9.39
C ASP A 325 29.91 13.92 9.62
N GLY A 326 28.94 13.22 9.01
CA GLY A 326 28.77 11.77 9.11
C GLY A 326 27.95 11.28 10.31
N VAL A 327 27.55 12.17 11.23
CA VAL A 327 26.81 11.83 12.45
C VAL A 327 25.31 12.09 12.26
N TRP A 328 24.50 11.06 12.48
CA TRP A 328 23.04 11.17 12.44
C TRP A 328 22.52 11.92 13.68
N MET A 329 21.81 13.03 13.47
CA MET A 329 21.27 13.83 14.56
C MET A 329 19.98 14.56 14.19
N THR A 330 19.21 14.93 15.20
CA THR A 330 18.09 15.87 15.04
C THR A 330 18.55 17.29 15.33
N ASN A 331 17.92 18.26 14.68
CA ASN A 331 18.03 19.66 15.05
C ASN A 331 16.97 19.96 16.12
N SER A 332 17.38 20.32 17.34
CA SER A 332 16.46 20.68 18.44
C SER A 332 15.68 21.98 18.19
N GLU A 333 16.11 22.81 17.25
CA GLU A 333 15.43 24.05 16.86
C GLU A 333 14.34 23.80 15.81
N SER A 334 14.29 22.62 15.22
CA SER A 334 13.27 22.21 14.26
C SER A 334 12.22 21.33 14.92
N PRO A 335 10.96 21.31 14.42
CA PRO A 335 9.94 20.39 14.93
C PRO A 335 10.44 18.93 14.91
N MET A 336 10.04 18.16 15.91
CA MET A 336 10.45 16.77 16.10
C MET A 336 9.24 15.86 16.24
N SER A 337 9.41 14.61 15.85
CA SER A 337 8.40 13.57 16.03
C SER A 337 8.27 13.21 17.49
N HIS A 338 7.17 12.56 17.85
CA HIS A 338 7.17 11.77 19.08
C HIS A 338 8.17 10.62 18.94
N PRO A 339 8.79 10.17 20.04
CA PRO A 339 9.64 8.99 20.03
C PRO A 339 8.84 7.79 19.50
N ASN A 340 9.43 7.03 18.57
CA ASN A 340 8.86 5.75 18.15
C ASN A 340 8.96 4.72 19.31
N ARG A 341 8.53 3.48 19.08
CA ARG A 341 8.55 2.43 20.13
C ARG A 341 9.95 2.13 20.67
N GLU A 342 10.99 2.47 19.93
CA GLU A 342 12.40 2.27 20.30
C GLU A 342 13.03 3.55 20.86
N GLY A 343 12.24 4.61 21.08
CA GLY A 343 12.71 5.88 21.59
C GLY A 343 13.41 6.75 20.52
N GLN A 344 13.43 6.33 19.26
CA GLN A 344 14.05 7.13 18.20
C GLN A 344 13.15 8.32 17.83
N VAL A 345 13.80 9.47 17.66
CA VAL A 345 13.17 10.74 17.27
C VAL A 345 13.76 11.22 15.95
N ASN A 346 12.90 11.77 15.11
CA ASN A 346 13.22 12.42 13.84
C ASN A 346 12.81 13.90 13.89
N ASN A 347 13.37 14.71 13.00
CA ASN A 347 12.77 15.99 12.68
C ASN A 347 11.54 15.81 11.79
N VAL A 348 10.64 16.78 11.82
CA VAL A 348 9.37 16.77 11.08
C VAL A 348 9.25 18.06 10.29
N LEU A 349 8.93 17.92 9.01
CA LEU A 349 8.50 19.00 8.14
C LEU A 349 7.00 18.85 7.91
N GLU A 350 6.22 19.85 8.35
CA GLU A 350 4.81 19.98 8.01
C GLU A 350 4.66 20.98 6.88
N VAL A 351 4.17 20.49 5.74
CA VAL A 351 3.88 21.29 4.55
C VAL A 351 2.39 21.47 4.48
N THR A 352 1.94 22.70 4.66
CA THR A 352 0.54 23.08 4.62
C THR A 352 0.16 23.68 3.27
N ASP A 353 -1.11 23.58 2.92
CA ASP A 353 -1.66 24.20 1.71
C ASP A 353 -1.62 25.74 1.88
N SER A 354 -0.72 26.40 1.14
CA SER A 354 -0.60 27.87 1.13
C SER A 354 -1.70 28.53 0.29
N GLY A 355 -2.44 27.75 -0.49
CA GLY A 355 -3.54 28.16 -1.34
C GLY A 355 -4.80 28.58 -0.57
N GLN A 356 -5.61 29.42 -1.21
CA GLN A 356 -6.86 29.96 -0.67
C GLN A 356 -8.03 28.96 -0.71
N ASN A 357 -7.83 27.73 -1.18
CA ASN A 357 -8.93 26.78 -1.36
C ASN A 357 -9.25 26.04 -0.05
N VAL A 358 -10.10 26.67 0.76
CA VAL A 358 -10.59 26.12 2.03
C VAL A 358 -11.21 24.72 1.86
N THR A 359 -11.77 24.41 0.69
CA THR A 359 -12.39 23.11 0.42
C THR A 359 -11.35 21.99 0.29
N THR A 360 -10.25 22.19 -0.44
CA THR A 360 -9.17 21.19 -0.55
C THR A 360 -8.46 20.98 0.78
N ARG A 361 -8.21 22.07 1.51
CA ARG A 361 -7.63 22.00 2.86
C ARG A 361 -8.51 21.20 3.83
N THR A 362 -9.79 21.55 3.94
CA THR A 362 -10.75 20.85 4.82
C THR A 362 -10.88 19.37 4.44
N LEU A 363 -10.93 19.06 3.14
CA LEU A 363 -10.97 17.68 2.66
C LEU A 363 -9.73 16.89 3.08
N ARG A 364 -8.54 17.48 2.91
CA ARG A 364 -7.29 16.84 3.30
C ARG A 364 -7.21 16.62 4.81
N GLU A 365 -7.52 17.64 5.61
CA GLU A 365 -7.55 17.54 7.08
C GLU A 365 -8.46 16.41 7.55
N ARG A 366 -9.64 16.26 6.93
CA ARG A 366 -10.57 15.16 7.17
C ARG A 366 -9.96 13.82 6.81
N LEU A 367 -9.41 13.66 5.60
CA LEU A 367 -8.86 12.39 5.11
C LEU A 367 -7.61 11.93 5.88
N MET A 368 -6.89 12.86 6.52
CA MET A 368 -5.74 12.54 7.37
C MET A 368 -6.14 12.00 8.76
N GLN A 369 -7.42 12.08 9.16
CA GLN A 369 -7.88 11.54 10.45
C GLN A 369 -7.87 10.01 10.47
N GLU A 370 -7.76 9.43 11.67
CA GLU A 370 -7.64 7.98 11.84
C GLU A 370 -8.89 7.22 11.34
N ASP A 371 -10.07 7.74 11.70
CA ASP A 371 -11.38 7.16 11.42
C ASP A 371 -12.03 7.70 10.14
N ALA A 372 -11.27 8.41 9.30
CA ALA A 372 -11.77 8.95 8.05
C ALA A 372 -12.14 7.82 7.07
N ASP A 373 -13.31 7.94 6.44
CA ASP A 373 -13.72 7.09 5.33
C ASP A 373 -14.10 7.93 4.10
N LEU A 374 -14.12 7.29 2.94
CA LEU A 374 -14.50 7.89 1.68
C LEU A 374 -16.02 7.89 1.52
N THR A 375 -16.57 9.01 1.06
CA THR A 375 -17.96 9.04 0.60
C THR A 375 -18.13 8.24 -0.68
N ALA A 376 -19.38 7.95 -1.06
CA ALA A 376 -19.68 7.26 -2.32
C ALA A 376 -19.14 8.05 -3.53
N GLU A 377 -19.28 9.37 -3.53
CA GLU A 377 -18.81 10.27 -4.57
C GLU A 377 -17.28 10.28 -4.66
N GLU A 378 -16.59 10.26 -3.52
CA GLU A 378 -15.12 10.21 -3.48
C GLU A 378 -14.59 8.89 -4.02
N ARG A 379 -15.26 7.77 -3.70
CA ARG A 379 -14.94 6.45 -4.28
C ARG A 379 -15.11 6.43 -5.80
N ILE A 380 -16.17 7.06 -6.32
CA ILE A 380 -16.39 7.21 -7.76
C ILE A 380 -15.27 8.02 -8.40
N LYS A 381 -14.89 9.16 -7.80
CA LYS A 381 -13.79 10.01 -8.30
C LYS A 381 -12.45 9.27 -8.31
N ILE A 382 -12.12 8.57 -7.22
CA ILE A 382 -10.89 7.78 -7.12
C ILE A 382 -10.88 6.68 -8.20
N ARG A 383 -11.98 5.94 -8.37
CA ARG A 383 -12.09 4.91 -9.40
C ARG A 383 -11.84 5.49 -10.81
N ALA A 384 -12.49 6.61 -11.15
CA ALA A 384 -12.31 7.27 -12.44
C ALA A 384 -10.86 7.70 -12.68
N LYS A 385 -10.19 8.25 -11.66
CA LYS A 385 -8.76 8.61 -11.76
C LYS A 385 -7.86 7.39 -11.92
N LEU A 386 -8.13 6.31 -11.18
CA LEU A 386 -7.36 5.08 -11.34
C LEU A 386 -7.52 4.48 -12.74
N GLU A 387 -8.72 4.52 -13.32
CA GLU A 387 -8.97 4.10 -14.71
C GLU A 387 -8.19 4.97 -15.71
N GLU A 388 -8.16 6.29 -15.52
CA GLU A 388 -7.37 7.22 -16.33
C GLU A 388 -5.87 6.95 -16.22
N ILE A 389 -5.35 6.76 -15.01
CA ILE A 389 -3.94 6.39 -14.76
C ILE A 389 -3.62 5.07 -15.46
N ALA A 390 -4.53 4.10 -15.42
CA ALA A 390 -4.33 2.80 -16.03
C ALA A 390 -4.28 2.86 -17.58
N ILE A 391 -4.94 3.84 -18.19
CA ILE A 391 -4.92 4.09 -19.63
C ILE A 391 -3.69 4.89 -20.04
N THR A 392 -3.37 5.96 -19.30
CA THR A 392 -2.35 6.94 -19.69
C THR A 392 -0.95 6.59 -19.18
N GLY A 393 -0.87 5.80 -18.11
CA GLY A 393 0.35 5.57 -17.34
C GLY A 393 0.87 6.80 -16.59
N LYS A 394 0.13 7.92 -16.57
CA LYS A 394 0.54 9.19 -15.99
C LYS A 394 -0.07 9.37 -14.60
N TRP A 395 0.77 9.79 -13.64
CA TRP A 395 0.40 10.24 -12.31
C TRP A 395 1.39 11.33 -11.87
#